data_AF-A0A409X500-F1
#
_entry.id   AF-A0A409X500-F1
#
_cell.length_a   1.000
_cell.length_b   1.000
_cell.length_c   1.000
_cell.angle_alpha   90.00
_cell.angle_beta   90.00
_cell.angle_gamma   90.00
#
_symmetry.space_group_name_H-M   'P 1'
#
loop_
_entity.id
_entity.type
_entity.pdbx_description
1 polymer ?
#
loop_
_entity_poly.entity_id
_entity_poly.type
_entity_poly.pdbx_seq_one_letter_code
_entity_poly.pdbx_strand_id
1 'polypeptide(L)'
;MESISAPPNAGVRPLAWQSLTFNPVGLYDLCRRLGFPSNPAIFSSFRQRFDTADVAWFTPGLASLPCNEIGEDDFYPDFLDLRSNTPRGNDGTDVRNALRRRVKELTFDSAAMWDRMFGGTTLVIHVDGTTRPGSPRRPEFVKTNVYFPGHLLRLNDAQRYSDTISDMVQRFIIDIGLPTIERYERCAKRHWPLTGGRIIPLPYPQQGTQPPAVPPNSSTFVYHGRPSILIVDSDSDDDFAVLTSRN
;
A
#
# COMPACT_ATOMS: atom_id res chain seq x y z
N MET A 1 25.19 -22.34 -5.48
CA MET A 1 24.16 -21.48 -6.12
C MET A 1 22.85 -21.78 -5.45
N GLU A 2 22.31 -20.86 -4.67
CA GLU A 2 20.92 -21.01 -4.22
C GLU A 2 20.01 -20.73 -5.41
N SER A 3 19.40 -21.78 -5.94
CA SER A 3 18.31 -21.66 -6.91
C SER A 3 17.23 -20.78 -6.31
N ILE A 4 16.72 -19.79 -7.05
CA ILE A 4 15.44 -19.15 -6.70
C ILE A 4 14.43 -20.30 -6.56
N SER A 5 13.82 -20.42 -5.39
CA SER A 5 12.80 -21.44 -5.16
C SER A 5 11.64 -21.16 -6.11
N ALA A 6 11.27 -22.16 -6.90
CA ALA A 6 10.14 -22.05 -7.80
C ALA A 6 8.88 -21.74 -6.96
N PRO A 7 8.10 -20.70 -7.31
CA PRO A 7 6.86 -20.43 -6.60
C PRO A 7 5.88 -21.59 -6.80
N PRO A 8 4.92 -21.79 -5.88
CA PRO A 8 3.83 -22.74 -6.09
C PRO A 8 3.17 -22.47 -7.44
N ASN A 9 2.95 -23.52 -8.24
CA ASN A 9 2.38 -23.49 -9.60
C ASN A 9 3.34 -23.10 -10.75
N ALA A 10 4.63 -22.89 -10.50
CA ALA A 10 5.58 -22.71 -11.60
C ALA A 10 5.71 -24.00 -12.44
N GLY A 11 5.58 -23.87 -13.77
CA GLY A 11 5.77 -24.96 -14.70
C GLY A 11 7.23 -25.27 -15.03
N VAL A 12 7.49 -26.46 -15.57
CA VAL A 12 8.83 -26.87 -16.02
C VAL A 12 9.38 -25.95 -17.11
N ARG A 13 8.50 -25.43 -17.99
CA ARG A 13 8.86 -24.49 -19.07
C ARG A 13 8.38 -23.08 -18.71
N PRO A 14 9.14 -22.01 -19.02
CA PRO A 14 8.68 -20.65 -18.79
C PRO A 14 7.44 -20.30 -19.63
N LEU A 15 6.46 -19.61 -19.04
CA LEU A 15 5.30 -19.02 -19.73
C LEU A 15 5.73 -18.15 -20.92
N ALA A 16 4.95 -18.07 -22.00
CA ALA A 16 5.23 -17.18 -23.12
C ALA A 16 5.29 -15.70 -22.68
N TRP A 17 6.05 -14.85 -23.39
CA TRP A 17 6.20 -13.41 -23.05
C TRP A 17 4.86 -12.70 -22.86
N GLN A 18 3.91 -12.95 -23.76
CA GLN A 18 2.59 -12.34 -23.76
C GLN A 18 1.69 -12.85 -22.61
N SER A 19 2.11 -13.93 -21.95
CA SER A 19 1.38 -14.58 -20.86
C SER A 19 1.99 -14.27 -19.49
N LEU A 20 3.05 -13.47 -19.44
CA LEU A 20 3.61 -12.99 -18.18
C LEU A 20 2.66 -11.95 -17.58
N THR A 21 2.20 -12.20 -16.37
CA THR A 21 1.35 -11.27 -15.60
C THR A 21 1.99 -10.96 -14.26
N PHE A 22 1.55 -9.88 -13.60
CA PHE A 22 2.14 -9.43 -12.35
C PHE A 22 1.74 -10.32 -11.16
N ASN A 23 2.40 -11.47 -11.05
CA ASN A 23 2.26 -12.41 -9.96
C ASN A 23 3.60 -13.16 -9.72
N PRO A 24 3.72 -13.97 -8.66
CA PRO A 24 4.97 -14.66 -8.36
C PRO A 24 5.51 -15.56 -9.49
N VAL A 25 4.62 -16.23 -10.24
CA VAL A 25 5.02 -17.10 -11.37
C VAL A 25 5.54 -16.26 -12.54
N GLY A 26 4.86 -15.15 -12.88
CA GLY A 26 5.30 -14.23 -13.92
C GLY A 26 6.68 -13.61 -13.63
N LEU A 27 6.93 -13.21 -12.39
CA LEU A 27 8.25 -12.74 -11.95
C LEU A 27 9.32 -13.83 -12.10
N TYR A 28 9.04 -15.05 -11.59
CA TYR A 28 9.97 -16.17 -11.67
C TYR A 28 10.34 -16.53 -13.12
N ASP A 29 9.36 -16.57 -14.03
CA ASP A 29 9.59 -16.89 -15.43
C ASP A 29 10.25 -15.73 -16.21
N LEU A 30 10.02 -14.47 -15.81
CA LEU A 30 10.77 -13.32 -16.31
C LEU A 30 12.28 -13.49 -15.99
N CYS A 31 12.63 -13.79 -14.73
CA CYS A 31 14.02 -14.03 -14.34
C CYS A 31 14.65 -15.16 -15.17
N ARG A 32 13.91 -16.25 -15.39
CA ARG A 32 14.39 -17.40 -16.19
C ARG A 32 14.66 -17.02 -17.65
N ARG A 33 13.82 -16.15 -18.23
CA ARG A 33 13.88 -15.74 -19.63
C ARG A 33 14.94 -14.70 -19.94
N LEU A 34 15.11 -13.71 -19.07
CA LEU A 34 16.18 -12.70 -19.19
C LEU A 34 17.57 -13.31 -18.97
N GLY A 35 17.60 -14.62 -18.68
CA GLY A 35 18.77 -15.36 -18.29
C GLY A 35 19.08 -15.05 -16.85
N PHE A 36 19.29 -16.09 -16.06
CA PHE A 36 20.36 -15.97 -15.07
C PHE A 36 21.56 -15.47 -15.86
N PRO A 37 22.17 -14.31 -15.52
CA PRO A 37 23.23 -13.75 -16.31
C PRO A 37 24.25 -14.85 -16.58
N SER A 38 24.75 -14.91 -17.82
CA SER A 38 25.77 -15.87 -18.25
C SER A 38 26.95 -15.94 -17.28
N ASN A 39 27.10 -14.89 -16.46
CA ASN A 39 27.87 -14.87 -15.23
C ASN A 39 26.96 -14.89 -13.97
N PRO A 40 26.76 -16.06 -13.34
CA PRO A 40 26.00 -16.20 -12.09
C PRO A 40 26.51 -15.34 -10.93
N ALA A 41 27.81 -14.99 -10.93
CA ALA A 41 28.37 -14.12 -9.90
C ALA A 41 27.76 -12.71 -9.95
N ILE A 42 27.48 -12.19 -11.15
CA ILE A 42 26.82 -10.88 -11.31
C ILE A 42 25.40 -10.92 -10.72
N PHE A 43 24.64 -11.99 -10.99
CA PHE A 43 23.32 -12.16 -10.39
C PHE A 43 23.40 -12.14 -8.88
N SER A 44 24.27 -12.96 -8.30
CA SER A 44 24.43 -13.06 -6.86
C SER A 44 24.87 -11.74 -6.24
N SER A 45 25.78 -11.01 -6.87
CA SER A 45 26.27 -9.71 -6.38
C SER A 45 25.23 -8.58 -6.47
N PHE A 46 24.31 -8.63 -7.44
CA PHE A 46 23.31 -7.57 -7.66
C PHE A 46 21.87 -8.07 -7.53
N ARG A 47 21.64 -9.16 -6.80
CA ARG A 47 20.35 -9.85 -6.73
C ARG A 47 19.19 -8.91 -6.43
N GLN A 48 19.35 -8.02 -5.45
CA GLN A 48 18.31 -7.05 -5.08
C GLN A 48 17.93 -6.13 -6.26
N ARG A 49 18.89 -5.72 -7.10
CA ARG A 49 18.59 -4.87 -8.27
C ARG A 49 17.82 -5.63 -9.34
N PHE A 50 18.16 -6.89 -9.58
CA PHE A 50 17.40 -7.77 -10.46
C PHE A 50 15.99 -8.00 -9.92
N ASP A 51 15.86 -8.37 -8.64
CA ASP A 51 14.58 -8.57 -7.98
C ASP A 51 13.68 -7.32 -8.05
N THR A 52 14.25 -6.12 -7.89
CA THR A 52 13.52 -4.86 -8.02
C THR A 52 13.14 -4.56 -9.48
N ALA A 53 14.05 -4.81 -10.43
CA ALA A 53 13.78 -4.65 -11.86
C ALA A 53 12.66 -5.58 -12.35
N ASP A 54 12.59 -6.80 -11.82
CA ASP A 54 11.51 -7.74 -12.16
C ASP A 54 10.14 -7.20 -11.74
N VAL A 55 10.06 -6.54 -10.57
CA VAL A 55 8.81 -5.89 -10.14
C VAL A 55 8.52 -4.68 -11.01
N ALA A 56 9.53 -3.86 -11.30
CA ALA A 56 9.42 -2.67 -12.14
C ALA A 56 9.03 -2.99 -13.59
N TRP A 57 9.30 -4.20 -14.08
CA TRP A 57 8.90 -4.64 -15.42
C TRP A 57 7.38 -4.56 -15.64
N PHE A 58 6.58 -4.77 -14.59
CA PHE A 58 5.12 -4.85 -14.68
C PHE A 58 4.40 -3.54 -14.38
N THR A 59 5.12 -2.46 -14.05
CA THR A 59 4.54 -1.15 -13.71
C THR A 59 4.35 -0.15 -14.87
N PRO A 60 5.05 -0.23 -16.02
CA PRO A 60 4.95 0.79 -17.06
C PRO A 60 3.52 0.99 -17.56
N GLY A 61 3.10 2.25 -17.64
CA GLY A 61 1.80 2.65 -18.17
C GLY A 61 0.62 2.51 -17.21
N LEU A 62 0.74 1.81 -16.07
CA LEU A 62 -0.39 1.57 -15.15
C LEU A 62 -1.06 2.86 -14.66
N ALA A 63 -0.28 3.90 -14.39
CA ALA A 63 -0.80 5.20 -13.95
C ALA A 63 -1.48 6.01 -15.07
N SER A 64 -1.32 5.61 -16.34
CA SER A 64 -1.88 6.29 -17.52
C SER A 64 -2.99 5.48 -18.19
N LEU A 65 -3.27 4.26 -17.71
CA LEU A 65 -4.38 3.47 -18.21
C LEU A 65 -5.72 4.10 -17.80
N PRO A 66 -6.76 4.06 -18.65
CA PRO A 66 -8.09 4.50 -18.28
C PRO A 66 -8.61 3.74 -17.05
N CYS A 67 -9.08 4.47 -16.03
CA CYS A 67 -9.67 3.87 -14.82
C CYS A 67 -11.17 3.55 -14.97
N ASN A 68 -11.74 3.76 -16.15
CA ASN A 68 -13.19 3.84 -16.36
C ASN A 68 -13.88 2.47 -16.40
N GLU A 69 -13.11 1.38 -16.39
CA GLU A 69 -13.60 0.03 -16.70
C GLU A 69 -13.96 -0.80 -15.46
N ILE A 70 -13.77 -0.26 -14.25
CA ILE A 70 -13.95 -1.03 -13.01
C ILE A 70 -15.23 -0.60 -12.31
N GLY A 71 -16.11 -1.57 -12.09
CA GLY A 71 -17.33 -1.38 -11.30
C GLY A 71 -17.01 -0.91 -9.89
N GLU A 72 -17.96 -0.19 -9.29
CA GLU A 72 -17.81 0.39 -7.94
C GLU A 72 -17.33 -0.66 -6.91
N ASP A 73 -17.91 -1.86 -7.00
CA ASP A 73 -17.68 -3.00 -6.12
C ASP A 73 -16.87 -4.14 -6.77
N ASP A 74 -16.03 -3.82 -7.76
CA ASP A 74 -15.16 -4.80 -8.42
C ASP A 74 -13.67 -4.53 -8.14
N PHE A 75 -12.87 -5.60 -8.11
CA PHE A 75 -11.43 -5.48 -8.09
C PHE A 75 -10.87 -5.24 -9.49
N TYR A 76 -9.69 -4.60 -9.55
CA TYR A 76 -8.86 -4.63 -10.75
C TYR A 76 -8.59 -6.10 -11.14
N PRO A 77 -8.61 -6.46 -12.44
CA PRO A 77 -8.29 -7.81 -12.90
C PRO A 77 -6.95 -8.32 -12.35
N ASP A 78 -5.92 -7.47 -12.30
CA ASP A 78 -4.60 -7.82 -11.76
C ASP A 78 -4.66 -8.32 -10.31
N PHE A 79 -5.56 -7.77 -9.49
CA PHE A 79 -5.74 -8.22 -8.11
C PHE A 79 -6.33 -9.63 -8.05
N LEU A 80 -7.29 -9.92 -8.93
CA LEU A 80 -7.91 -11.25 -9.04
C LEU A 80 -6.90 -12.27 -9.56
N ASP A 81 -6.09 -11.90 -10.56
CA ASP A 81 -5.02 -12.73 -11.12
C ASP A 81 -3.94 -13.03 -10.10
N LEU A 82 -3.50 -12.03 -9.32
CA LEU A 82 -2.56 -12.25 -8.22
C LEU A 82 -3.13 -13.25 -7.20
N ARG A 83 -4.41 -13.11 -6.87
CA ARG A 83 -5.06 -13.98 -5.87
C ARG A 83 -5.26 -15.40 -6.39
N SER A 84 -5.63 -15.58 -7.66
CA SER A 84 -5.84 -16.90 -8.27
C SER A 84 -4.53 -17.69 -8.45
N ASN A 85 -3.41 -16.98 -8.62
CA ASN A 85 -2.08 -17.56 -8.81
C ASN A 85 -1.28 -17.74 -7.51
N THR A 86 -1.90 -17.59 -6.34
CA THR A 86 -1.25 -17.84 -5.04
C THR A 86 -1.99 -18.94 -4.26
N PRO A 87 -1.30 -19.71 -3.38
CA PRO A 87 -1.96 -20.70 -2.54
C PRO A 87 -3.13 -20.12 -1.72
N ARG A 88 -4.03 -20.98 -1.25
CA ARG A 88 -5.08 -20.56 -0.32
C ARG A 88 -4.52 -20.50 1.11
N GLY A 89 -5.22 -19.79 2.00
CA GLY A 89 -4.86 -19.70 3.41
C GLY A 89 -3.64 -18.81 3.70
N ASN A 90 -2.86 -19.22 4.71
CA ASN A 90 -1.75 -18.42 5.24
C ASN A 90 -0.59 -18.32 4.24
N ASP A 91 -0.20 -19.41 3.59
CA ASP A 91 0.91 -19.42 2.63
C ASP A 91 0.71 -18.41 1.49
N GLY A 92 -0.50 -18.36 0.91
CA GLY A 92 -0.80 -17.37 -0.11
C GLY A 92 -0.87 -15.94 0.43
N THR A 93 -1.29 -15.78 1.68
CA THR A 93 -1.29 -14.48 2.35
C THR A 93 0.14 -13.97 2.52
N ASP A 94 1.06 -14.84 2.91
CA ASP A 94 2.47 -14.50 3.08
C ASP A 94 3.14 -14.16 1.75
N VAL A 95 2.89 -14.94 0.70
CA VAL A 95 3.40 -14.64 -0.65
C VAL A 95 2.89 -13.30 -1.17
N ARG A 96 1.58 -13.02 -1.04
CA ARG A 96 1.01 -11.72 -1.45
C ARG A 96 1.53 -10.57 -0.60
N ASN A 97 1.73 -10.77 0.71
CA ASN A 97 2.32 -9.77 1.60
C ASN A 97 3.77 -9.46 1.23
N ALA A 98 4.56 -10.48 0.88
CA ALA A 98 5.93 -10.32 0.41
C ALA A 98 5.98 -9.53 -0.91
N LEU A 99 5.11 -9.85 -1.87
CA LEU A 99 5.02 -9.11 -3.13
C LEU A 99 4.60 -7.65 -2.90
N ARG A 100 3.56 -7.40 -2.08
CA ARG A 100 3.12 -6.05 -1.73
C ARG A 100 4.24 -5.23 -1.10
N ARG A 101 5.03 -5.84 -0.21
CA ARG A 101 6.19 -5.20 0.41
C ARG A 101 7.22 -4.78 -0.66
N ARG A 102 7.55 -5.65 -1.62
CA ARG A 102 8.49 -5.34 -2.71
C ARG A 102 8.01 -4.19 -3.60
N VAL A 103 6.72 -4.16 -3.94
CA VAL A 103 6.13 -3.04 -4.71
C VAL A 103 6.26 -1.74 -3.93
N LYS A 104 5.88 -1.74 -2.65
CA LYS A 104 6.00 -0.57 -1.78
C LYS A 104 7.44 -0.06 -1.70
N GLU A 105 8.39 -0.96 -1.49
CA GLU A 105 9.83 -0.62 -1.44
C GLU A 105 10.31 -0.01 -2.75
N LEU A 106 9.96 -0.61 -3.91
CA LEU A 106 10.25 -0.03 -5.23
C LEU A 106 9.64 1.38 -5.39
N THR A 107 8.40 1.61 -4.97
CA THR A 107 7.75 2.92 -5.04
C THR A 107 8.51 3.95 -4.21
N PHE A 108 8.91 3.59 -2.98
CA PHE A 108 9.65 4.47 -2.08
C PHE A 108 11.08 4.74 -2.59
N ASP A 109 11.77 3.74 -3.13
CA ASP A 109 13.09 3.89 -3.74
C ASP A 109 13.03 4.78 -4.98
N SER A 110 11.96 4.68 -5.78
CA SER A 110 11.74 5.53 -6.96
C SER A 110 11.49 6.98 -6.57
N ALA A 111 10.68 7.22 -5.53
CA ALA A 111 10.48 8.57 -4.97
C ALA A 111 11.79 9.15 -4.43
N ALA A 112 12.58 8.34 -3.70
CA ALA A 112 13.88 8.76 -3.19
C ALA A 112 14.89 9.05 -4.31
N MET A 113 14.88 8.27 -5.39
CA MET A 113 15.69 8.52 -6.56
C MET A 113 15.31 9.84 -7.23
N TRP A 114 14.01 10.11 -7.39
CA TRP A 114 13.51 11.37 -7.95
C TRP A 114 14.03 12.56 -7.14
N ASP A 115 13.84 12.54 -5.82
CA ASP A 115 14.27 13.62 -4.93
C ASP A 115 15.79 13.84 -5.00
N ARG A 116 16.57 12.75 -5.02
CA ARG A 116 18.05 12.82 -5.11
C ARG A 116 18.56 13.30 -6.46
N MET A 117 17.94 12.89 -7.56
CA MET A 117 18.40 13.22 -8.91
C MET A 117 18.05 14.66 -9.31
N PHE A 118 16.93 15.18 -8.80
CA PHE A 118 16.37 16.44 -9.27
C PHE A 118 16.22 17.50 -8.18
N GLY A 119 16.63 17.20 -6.93
CA GLY A 119 16.56 18.14 -5.81
C GLY A 119 15.13 18.41 -5.32
N GLY A 120 14.23 17.42 -5.48
CA GLY A 120 12.82 17.52 -5.13
C GLY A 120 12.49 17.13 -3.70
N THR A 121 11.19 17.14 -3.38
CA THR A 121 10.65 16.57 -2.15
C THR A 121 9.35 15.85 -2.47
N THR A 122 9.33 14.54 -2.23
CA THR A 122 8.19 13.69 -2.52
C THR A 122 7.59 13.14 -1.23
N LEU A 123 6.27 13.21 -1.10
CA LEU A 123 5.51 12.55 -0.03
C LEU A 123 4.68 11.41 -0.65
N VAL A 124 4.86 10.19 -0.16
CA VAL A 124 4.02 9.04 -0.55
C VAL A 124 3.29 8.55 0.68
N ILE A 125 1.97 8.48 0.61
CA ILE A 125 1.10 7.95 1.67
C ILE A 125 0.35 6.74 1.11
N HIS A 126 0.53 5.57 1.72
CA HIS A 126 -0.13 4.33 1.28
C HIS A 126 -0.87 3.65 2.43
N VAL A 127 -2.16 3.41 2.23
CA VAL A 127 -3.03 2.64 3.13
C VAL A 127 -3.42 1.33 2.46
N ASP A 128 -3.32 0.22 3.19
CA ASP A 128 -3.80 -1.05 2.70
C ASP A 128 -5.34 -1.08 2.74
N GLY A 129 -5.98 -1.62 1.71
CA GLY A 129 -7.44 -1.81 1.70
C GLY A 129 -7.95 -2.84 2.73
N THR A 130 -7.05 -3.56 3.40
CA THR A 130 -7.38 -4.54 4.43
C THR A 130 -6.98 -4.07 5.83
N THR A 131 -7.83 -4.31 6.82
CA THR A 131 -7.51 -4.18 8.25
C THR A 131 -7.31 -5.55 8.90
N ARG A 132 -6.94 -5.57 10.19
CA ARG A 132 -6.91 -6.84 10.95
C ARG A 132 -8.33 -7.42 11.00
N PRO A 133 -8.52 -8.74 10.81
CA PRO A 133 -9.86 -9.34 10.85
C PRO A 133 -10.64 -8.93 12.11
N GLY A 134 -11.88 -8.47 11.92
CA GLY A 134 -12.74 -7.99 13.01
C GLY A 134 -12.48 -6.55 13.48
N SER A 135 -11.55 -5.81 12.86
CA SER A 135 -11.32 -4.41 13.21
C SER A 135 -12.53 -3.53 12.86
N PRO A 136 -12.94 -2.62 13.75
CA PRO A 136 -13.87 -1.55 13.40
C PRO A 136 -13.30 -0.65 12.31
N ARG A 137 -14.18 -0.07 11.49
CA ARG A 137 -13.83 0.96 10.50
C ARG A 137 -13.67 2.32 11.19
N ARG A 138 -12.59 2.46 11.95
CA ARG A 138 -12.23 3.70 12.65
C ARG A 138 -10.73 3.99 12.48
N PRO A 139 -10.31 5.27 12.51
CA PRO A 139 -8.92 5.64 12.22
C PRO A 139 -7.88 4.91 13.09
N GLU A 140 -8.17 4.71 14.38
CA GLU A 140 -7.26 4.05 15.32
C GLU A 140 -7.00 2.56 15.04
N PHE A 141 -7.69 1.97 14.07
CA PHE A 141 -7.46 0.62 13.57
C PHE A 141 -6.74 0.58 12.22
N VAL A 142 -6.37 1.74 11.69
CA VAL A 142 -5.69 1.90 10.40
C VAL A 142 -4.21 2.19 10.63
N LYS A 143 -3.37 1.55 9.82
CA LYS A 143 -1.94 1.84 9.71
C LYS A 143 -1.64 2.28 8.28
N THR A 144 -0.69 3.19 8.15
CA THR A 144 -0.31 3.79 6.86
C THR A 144 1.20 3.78 6.72
N ASN A 145 1.67 3.37 5.55
CA ASN A 145 3.09 3.42 5.22
C ASN A 145 3.39 4.75 4.54
N VAL A 146 4.40 5.46 5.02
CA VAL A 146 4.73 6.80 4.54
C VAL A 146 6.19 6.86 4.11
N TYR A 147 6.46 7.48 2.96
CA TYR A 147 7.79 7.93 2.57
C TYR A 147 7.85 9.45 2.63
N PHE A 148 8.90 9.98 3.27
CA PHE A 148 9.23 11.41 3.25
C PHE A 148 10.75 11.58 3.47
N PRO A 149 11.44 12.48 2.74
CA PRO A 149 12.89 12.64 2.85
C PRO A 149 13.36 12.93 4.27
N GLY A 150 13.99 11.93 4.90
CA GLY A 150 14.36 11.99 6.31
C GLY A 150 15.40 13.07 6.65
N HIS A 151 16.09 13.63 5.65
CA HIS A 151 17.01 14.74 5.88
C HIS A 151 16.29 16.06 6.23
N LEU A 152 15.06 16.25 5.76
CA LEU A 152 14.23 17.43 6.08
C LEU A 152 13.73 17.39 7.53
N LEU A 153 13.47 16.18 8.05
CA LEU A 153 13.10 15.95 9.44
C LEU A 153 14.26 16.12 10.43
N ARG A 154 15.46 16.46 9.96
CA ARG A 154 16.64 16.76 10.80
C ARG A 154 17.02 18.24 10.78
N LEU A 155 16.29 19.07 10.03
CA LEU A 155 16.54 20.51 9.96
C LEU A 155 16.02 21.21 11.23
N ASN A 156 16.41 22.47 11.42
CA ASN A 156 15.97 23.28 12.57
C ASN A 156 14.42 23.40 12.64
N ASP A 157 13.73 23.31 11.50
CA ASP A 157 12.26 23.33 11.40
C ASP A 157 11.62 21.93 11.40
N ALA A 158 12.34 20.89 11.86
CA ALA A 158 11.87 19.50 11.84
C ALA A 158 10.49 19.30 12.48
N GLN A 159 10.19 20.05 13.55
CA GLN A 159 8.91 19.98 14.23
C GLN A 159 7.75 20.40 13.31
N ARG A 160 7.91 21.51 12.57
CA ARG A 160 6.88 22.00 11.63
C ARG A 160 6.59 20.98 10.53
N TYR A 161 7.64 20.37 9.96
CA TYR A 161 7.46 19.31 8.96
C TYR A 161 6.74 18.10 9.55
N SER A 162 7.14 17.68 10.75
CA SER A 162 6.54 16.54 11.45
C SER A 162 5.04 16.76 11.69
N ASP A 163 4.66 17.93 12.22
CA ASP A 163 3.27 18.29 12.49
C ASP A 163 2.44 18.31 11.20
N THR A 164 2.97 18.96 10.16
CA THR A 164 2.32 19.04 8.85
C THR A 164 2.09 17.65 8.24
N ILE A 165 3.10 16.77 8.27
CA ILE A 165 2.99 15.42 7.71
C ILE A 165 2.03 14.58 8.54
N SER A 166 2.08 14.67 9.88
CA SER A 166 1.14 13.98 10.76
C SER A 166 -0.30 14.36 10.45
N ASP A 167 -0.58 15.65 10.25
CA ASP A 167 -1.91 16.15 9.91
C ASP A 167 -2.37 15.66 8.54
N MET A 168 -1.48 15.72 7.53
CA MET A 168 -1.76 15.19 6.19
C MET A 168 -2.08 13.69 6.22
N VAL A 169 -1.29 12.90 6.96
CA VAL A 169 -1.50 11.45 7.09
C VAL A 169 -2.81 11.14 7.81
N GLN A 170 -3.13 11.89 8.88
CA GLN A 170 -4.39 11.69 9.60
C GLN A 170 -5.60 12.01 8.73
N ARG A 171 -5.59 13.14 7.99
CA ARG A 171 -6.65 13.48 7.02
C ARG A 171 -6.76 12.43 5.93
N PHE A 172 -5.63 11.98 5.37
CA PHE A 172 -5.62 10.92 4.36
C PHE A 172 -6.24 9.61 4.88
N ILE A 173 -5.97 9.22 6.13
CA ILE A 173 -6.58 8.03 6.74
C ILE A 173 -8.10 8.17 6.82
N ILE A 174 -8.61 9.32 7.29
CA ILE A 174 -10.05 9.55 7.47
C ILE A 174 -10.74 9.63 6.11
N ASP A 175 -10.25 10.51 5.24
CA ASP A 175 -10.96 10.93 4.03
C ASP A 175 -10.79 9.93 2.87
N ILE A 176 -9.68 9.21 2.83
CA ILE A 176 -9.35 8.27 1.73
C ILE A 176 -9.19 6.84 2.24
N GLY A 177 -8.50 6.65 3.38
CA GLY A 177 -8.19 5.32 3.90
C GLY A 177 -9.42 4.53 4.35
N LEU A 178 -10.31 5.14 5.14
CA LEU A 178 -11.53 4.47 5.59
C LEU A 178 -12.47 4.11 4.41
N PRO A 179 -12.76 5.01 3.45
CA PRO A 179 -13.51 4.64 2.25
C PRO A 179 -12.83 3.54 1.42
N THR A 180 -11.50 3.53 1.32
CA THR A 180 -10.75 2.48 0.61
C THR A 180 -10.94 1.11 1.27
N ILE A 181 -10.90 1.05 2.60
CA ILE A 181 -11.14 -0.18 3.38
C ILE A 181 -12.60 -0.64 3.21
N GLU A 182 -13.56 0.28 3.31
CA GLU A 182 -14.97 -0.03 3.07
C GLU A 182 -15.21 -0.60 1.67
N ARG A 183 -14.65 0.05 0.63
CA ARG A 183 -14.74 -0.43 -0.74
C ARG A 183 -14.13 -1.83 -0.87
N TYR A 184 -12.96 -2.06 -0.30
CA TYR A 184 -12.33 -3.38 -0.32
C TYR A 184 -13.25 -4.45 0.31
N GLU A 185 -13.87 -4.16 1.46
CA GLU A 185 -14.80 -5.09 2.12
C GLU A 185 -16.02 -5.40 1.24
N ARG A 186 -16.61 -4.40 0.58
CA ARG A 186 -17.71 -4.60 -0.37
C ARG A 186 -17.31 -5.50 -1.54
N CYS A 187 -16.18 -5.18 -2.20
CA CYS A 187 -15.63 -5.98 -3.29
C CYS A 187 -15.36 -7.43 -2.81
N ALA A 188 -14.71 -7.59 -1.67
CA ALA A 188 -14.34 -8.88 -1.12
C ALA A 188 -15.55 -9.78 -0.85
N LYS A 189 -16.64 -9.24 -0.29
CA LYS A 189 -17.88 -9.99 -0.01
C LYS A 189 -18.49 -10.63 -1.26
N ARG A 190 -18.27 -10.05 -2.45
CA ARG A 190 -18.77 -10.60 -3.72
C ARG A 190 -17.97 -11.81 -4.20
N HIS A 191 -16.68 -11.89 -3.85
CA HIS A 191 -15.79 -12.93 -4.36
C HIS A 191 -15.47 -14.03 -3.33
N TRP A 192 -15.48 -13.72 -2.03
CA TRP A 192 -15.22 -14.70 -0.98
C TRP A 192 -15.90 -14.32 0.35
N PRO A 193 -16.26 -15.31 1.19
CA PRO A 193 -16.78 -15.03 2.52
C PRO A 193 -15.69 -14.35 3.36
N LEU A 194 -16.00 -13.17 3.89
CA LEU A 194 -15.20 -12.54 4.92
C LEU A 194 -15.49 -13.25 6.24
N THR A 195 -14.56 -14.06 6.73
CA THR A 195 -14.64 -14.57 8.11
C THR A 195 -14.48 -13.39 9.05
N GLY A 196 -15.60 -12.90 9.59
CA GLY A 196 -15.57 -11.93 10.68
C GLY A 196 -14.74 -12.50 11.83
N GLY A 197 -13.74 -11.75 12.29
CA GLY A 197 -13.04 -12.11 13.51
C GLY A 197 -14.03 -12.12 14.66
N ARG A 198 -14.11 -13.23 15.42
CA ARG A 198 -14.92 -13.27 16.65
C ARG A 198 -14.42 -12.30 17.73
N ILE A 199 -13.17 -11.88 17.59
CA ILE A 199 -12.47 -11.00 18.53
C ILE A 199 -12.18 -9.69 17.82
N ILE A 200 -12.65 -8.59 18.40
CA ILE A 200 -12.26 -7.25 17.97
C ILE A 200 -10.82 -7.02 18.46
N PRO A 201 -9.85 -6.76 17.57
CA PRO A 201 -8.49 -6.47 17.99
C PRO A 201 -8.44 -5.15 18.79
N LEU A 202 -7.39 -4.94 19.58
CA LEU A 202 -7.16 -3.63 20.20
C LEU A 202 -6.74 -2.60 19.16
N PRO A 203 -7.06 -1.30 19.33
CA PRO A 203 -6.58 -0.24 18.46
C PRO A 203 -5.04 -0.22 18.42
N TYR A 204 -4.48 0.38 17.38
CA TYR A 204 -3.03 0.56 17.31
C TYR A 204 -2.55 1.50 18.42
N PRO A 205 -1.34 1.28 18.97
CA PRO A 205 -0.78 2.18 19.98
C PRO A 205 -0.68 3.61 19.45
N GLN A 206 -1.01 4.58 20.30
CA GLN A 206 -0.83 5.99 19.97
C GLN A 206 0.66 6.29 19.78
N GLN A 207 0.97 7.06 18.75
CA GLN A 207 2.32 7.50 18.42
C GLN A 207 2.40 9.03 18.57
N GLY A 208 3.60 9.52 18.87
CA GLY A 208 3.89 10.95 18.76
C GLY A 208 3.68 11.47 17.32
N THR A 209 3.79 12.78 17.12
CA THR A 209 3.68 13.41 15.79
C THR A 209 4.59 12.76 14.77
N GLN A 210 5.86 12.53 15.13
CA GLN A 210 6.82 11.87 14.26
C GLN A 210 7.13 10.47 14.79
N PRO A 211 6.62 9.39 14.17
CA PRO A 211 7.05 8.05 14.49
C PRO A 211 8.51 7.83 14.07
N PRO A 212 9.23 6.87 14.70
CA PRO A 212 10.58 6.52 14.28
C PRO A 212 10.59 5.95 12.85
N ALA A 213 11.69 6.19 12.14
CA ALA A 213 11.92 5.60 10.83
C ALA A 213 12.05 4.07 10.91
N VAL A 214 11.55 3.36 9.90
CA VAL A 214 11.57 1.89 9.80
C VAL A 214 12.09 1.49 8.41
N PRO A 215 13.34 1.01 8.28
CA PRO A 215 14.33 0.81 9.35
C PRO A 215 14.88 2.13 9.94
N PRO A 216 15.57 2.10 11.09
CA PRO A 216 16.18 3.29 11.66
C PRO A 216 17.07 4.03 10.65
N ASN A 217 17.05 5.36 10.70
CA ASN A 217 17.77 6.26 9.78
C ASN A 217 17.31 6.21 8.31
N SER A 218 16.20 5.55 7.99
CA SER A 218 15.59 5.60 6.66
C SER A 218 14.72 6.86 6.45
N SER A 219 14.03 6.92 5.31
CA SER A 219 13.02 7.93 4.96
C SER A 219 11.61 7.33 4.93
N THR A 220 11.40 6.24 5.67
CA THR A 220 10.18 5.44 5.65
C THR A 220 9.61 5.32 7.04
N PHE A 221 8.31 5.51 7.18
CA PHE A 221 7.62 5.65 8.45
C PHE A 221 6.32 4.83 8.44
N VAL A 222 5.88 4.43 9.62
CA VAL A 222 4.56 3.80 9.81
C VAL A 222 3.79 4.65 10.80
N TYR A 223 2.71 5.25 10.30
CA TYR A 223 1.78 6.05 11.08
C TYR A 223 0.56 5.21 11.43
N HIS A 224 0.07 5.35 12.65
CA HIS A 224 -1.21 4.85 13.10
C HIS A 224 -2.23 5.97 13.11
N GLY A 225 -3.47 5.68 12.69
CA GLY A 225 -4.53 6.66 12.81
C GLY A 225 -4.83 6.97 14.28
N ARG A 226 -5.26 8.21 14.53
CA ARG A 226 -5.67 8.69 15.85
C ARG A 226 -7.19 8.72 15.96
N PRO A 227 -7.78 8.46 17.15
CA PRO A 227 -9.21 8.63 17.35
C PRO A 227 -9.62 10.03 16.91
N SER A 228 -10.62 10.12 16.04
CA SER A 228 -11.20 11.41 15.71
C SER A 228 -12.03 11.84 16.91
N ILE A 229 -11.59 12.88 17.60
CA ILE A 229 -12.48 13.60 18.52
C ILE A 229 -13.43 14.32 17.59
N LEU A 230 -14.57 13.70 17.30
CA LEU A 230 -15.71 14.44 16.78
C LEU A 230 -16.00 15.49 17.86
N ILE A 231 -15.52 16.71 17.67
CA ILE A 231 -16.11 17.86 18.30
C ILE A 231 -17.49 17.91 17.66
N VAL A 232 -18.46 17.31 18.33
CA VAL A 232 -19.86 17.57 18.04
C VAL A 232 -19.98 19.05 18.39
N ASP A 233 -19.92 19.92 17.37
CA ASP A 233 -20.34 21.30 17.53
C ASP A 233 -21.80 21.22 17.98
N SER A 234 -22.01 21.32 19.28
CA SER A 234 -23.32 21.37 19.92
C SER A 234 -23.95 22.74 19.77
N ASP A 235 -23.61 23.48 18.70
CA ASP A 235 -24.15 24.79 18.38
C ASP A 235 -25.32 24.64 17.39
N SER A 236 -26.27 23.78 17.73
CA SER A 236 -27.61 23.81 17.15
C SER A 236 -28.64 24.11 18.23
N ASP A 237 -28.48 25.27 18.86
CA ASP A 237 -29.57 25.95 19.55
C ASP A 237 -30.25 26.90 18.55
N ASP A 238 -31.40 26.45 18.06
CA ASP A 238 -32.68 27.14 17.87
C ASP A 238 -32.82 28.52 17.17
N ASP A 239 -33.89 28.54 16.36
CA ASP A 239 -34.83 29.63 16.05
C ASP A 239 -34.42 30.82 15.17
N PHE A 240 -34.96 30.83 13.93
CA PHE A 240 -35.97 31.84 13.58
C PHE A 240 -36.88 31.34 12.45
N ALA A 241 -38.07 30.87 12.82
CA ALA A 241 -39.24 30.92 11.95
C ALA A 241 -39.67 32.38 11.78
N VAL A 242 -39.60 32.91 10.55
CA VAL A 242 -40.44 34.05 10.13
C VAL A 242 -41.22 33.63 8.90
N LEU A 243 -42.46 33.23 9.15
CA LEU A 243 -43.57 33.36 8.21
C LEU A 243 -43.78 34.84 7.90
N THR A 244 -43.53 35.26 6.67
CA THR A 244 -44.30 36.37 6.08
C THR A 244 -44.66 36.05 4.64
N SER A 245 -45.94 35.73 4.45
CA SER A 245 -46.63 35.85 3.18
C SER A 245 -47.06 37.30 2.93
N ARG A 246 -47.21 37.64 1.64
CA ARG A 246 -47.83 38.86 1.04
C ARG A 246 -46.87 40.05 0.90
N ASN A 247 -46.79 40.74 -0.24
CA ASN A 247 -47.72 40.84 -1.40
C ASN A 247 -47.16 40.29 -2.70
#